data_AF-A0A524MUT0-F1
#
_entry.id   AF-A0A524MUT0-F1
#
_cell.length_a   1.000
_cell.length_b   1.000
_cell.length_c   1.000
_cell.angle_alpha   90.00
_cell.angle_beta   90.00
_cell.angle_gamma   90.00
#
_symmetry.space_group_name_H-M   'P 1'
#
loop_
_entity.id
_entity.type
_entity.pdbx_description
1 polymer ?
#
loop_
_entity_poly.entity_id
_entity_poly.type
_entity_poly.pdbx_seq_one_letter_code
_entity_poly.pdbx_strand_id
1 'polypeptide(L)'
;MADSTLECPHCGQHLQVPEELLGQTVDCPSCKGQISLPKPVPTSVAVHSQRPPLQASPPAPRPPVSPKKTTSALVIVAIILFVWATLASGWTGLSEIGLVLLGGNPISLVSAVPMLALGIASGLAAVGMILRKRWASVLTMVLLHLWTVMCGIMILAMHAFMSARASMGKTTYNPGTDLLFPACIMICFAGFFLFLAIMFTRSEKIKRHFAILKP
;
A
#
# COMPACT_ATOMS: atom_id res chain seq x y z
N MET A 1 -41.42 9.61 -21.01
CA MET A 1 -41.70 8.95 -19.73
C MET A 1 -40.45 9.17 -18.89
N ALA A 2 -40.49 10.09 -17.93
CA ALA A 2 -39.33 10.46 -17.13
C ALA A 2 -39.36 9.61 -15.86
N ASP A 3 -38.62 8.50 -15.87
CA ASP A 3 -38.48 7.66 -14.68
C ASP A 3 -37.39 8.25 -13.79
N SER A 4 -37.77 8.75 -12.62
CA SER A 4 -36.82 9.27 -11.63
C SER A 4 -36.25 8.10 -10.81
N THR A 5 -34.93 7.92 -10.87
CA THR A 5 -34.24 6.87 -10.11
C THR A 5 -33.75 7.44 -8.78
N LEU A 6 -34.14 6.82 -7.67
CA LEU A 6 -33.81 7.26 -6.33
C LEU A 6 -33.31 6.11 -5.46
N GLU A 7 -32.35 6.41 -4.58
CA GLU A 7 -31.68 5.43 -3.73
C GLU A 7 -32.35 5.33 -2.36
N CYS A 8 -32.70 4.11 -1.94
CA CYS A 8 -33.27 3.88 -0.63
C CYS A 8 -32.21 4.06 0.49
N PRO A 9 -32.42 4.91 1.51
CA PRO A 9 -31.46 5.12 2.60
C PRO A 9 -31.30 3.91 3.53
N HIS A 10 -32.24 2.96 3.52
CA HIS A 10 -32.18 1.78 4.40
C HIS A 10 -31.37 0.61 3.80
N CYS A 11 -31.44 0.40 2.49
CA CYS A 11 -30.80 -0.75 1.84
C CYS A 11 -29.86 -0.37 0.68
N GLY A 12 -29.86 0.88 0.22
CA GLY A 12 -29.06 1.35 -0.91
C GLY A 12 -29.55 0.87 -2.28
N GLN A 13 -30.75 0.28 -2.37
CA GLN A 13 -31.31 -0.17 -3.64
C GLN A 13 -31.80 1.03 -4.47
N HIS A 14 -31.43 1.08 -5.75
CA HIS A 14 -31.99 2.01 -6.71
C HIS A 14 -33.42 1.59 -7.08
N LEU A 15 -34.38 2.48 -6.85
CA LEU A 15 -35.78 2.26 -7.18
C LEU A 15 -36.20 3.28 -8.24
N GLN A 16 -36.82 2.80 -9.31
CA GLN A 16 -37.50 3.66 -10.27
C GLN A 16 -38.89 3.97 -9.71
N VAL A 17 -39.15 5.25 -9.47
CA VAL A 17 -40.42 5.69 -8.92
C VAL A 17 -41.08 6.67 -9.89
N PRO A 18 -42.36 6.45 -10.25
CA PRO A 18 -43.07 7.38 -11.11
C PRO A 18 -43.25 8.73 -10.41
N GLU A 19 -43.16 9.82 -11.18
CA GLU A 19 -43.22 11.19 -10.66
C GLU A 19 -44.52 11.49 -9.90
N GLU A 20 -45.59 10.77 -10.20
CA GLU A 20 -46.91 10.86 -9.55
C GLU A 20 -46.88 10.50 -8.05
N LEU A 21 -45.90 9.69 -7.64
CA LEU A 21 -45.72 9.28 -6.23
C LEU A 21 -44.76 10.20 -5.46
N LEU A 22 -44.11 11.16 -6.13
CA LEU A 22 -43.21 12.09 -5.44
C LEU A 22 -43.98 12.95 -4.44
N GLY A 23 -43.50 13.02 -3.20
CA GLY A 23 -44.20 13.66 -2.08
C GLY A 23 -45.05 12.71 -1.21
N GLN A 24 -45.15 11.42 -1.57
CA GLN A 24 -45.80 10.40 -0.73
C GLN A 24 -44.76 9.54 0.00
N THR A 25 -45.19 8.85 1.06
CA THR A 25 -44.39 7.84 1.75
C THR A 25 -44.68 6.49 1.13
N VAL A 26 -43.65 5.83 0.60
CA VAL A 26 -43.76 4.50 -0.02
C VAL A 26 -42.89 3.49 0.71
N ASP A 27 -43.28 2.22 0.68
CA ASP A 27 -42.49 1.13 1.27
C ASP A 27 -41.51 0.55 0.25
N CYS A 28 -40.25 0.41 0.64
CA CYS A 28 -39.25 -0.21 -0.21
C CYS A 28 -39.54 -1.73 -0.39
N PRO A 29 -39.62 -2.26 -1.63
CA PRO A 29 -39.90 -3.68 -1.84
C PRO A 29 -38.80 -4.62 -1.34
N SER A 30 -37.57 -4.13 -1.22
CA SER A 30 -36.41 -4.94 -0.81
C SER A 30 -36.26 -5.02 0.71
N CYS A 31 -36.53 -3.92 1.44
CA CYS A 31 -36.29 -3.87 2.89
C CYS A 31 -37.54 -3.56 3.73
N LYS A 32 -38.69 -3.27 3.10
CA LYS A 32 -39.95 -2.85 3.74
C LYS A 32 -39.82 -1.61 4.63
N GLY A 33 -38.78 -0.79 4.40
CA GLY A 33 -38.59 0.48 5.08
C GLY A 33 -39.41 1.57 4.43
N GLN A 34 -40.05 2.43 5.23
CA GLN A 34 -40.77 3.61 4.76
C GLN A 34 -39.79 4.69 4.30
N ILE A 35 -39.96 5.16 3.06
CA ILE A 35 -39.18 6.25 2.48
C ILE A 35 -40.10 7.40 2.10
N SER A 36 -39.74 8.63 2.50
CA SER A 36 -40.47 9.84 2.13
C SER A 36 -39.85 10.47 0.89
N LEU A 37 -40.62 10.58 -0.18
CA LEU A 37 -40.15 11.12 -1.46
C LEU A 37 -40.22 12.65 -1.44
N PRO A 38 -39.17 13.37 -1.90
CA PRO A 38 -39.20 14.82 -1.97
C PRO A 38 -40.21 15.28 -3.02
N LYS A 39 -41.11 16.20 -2.65
CA LYS A 39 -42.10 16.76 -3.57
C LYS A 39 -41.40 17.66 -4.59
N PRO A 40 -41.54 17.43 -5.91
CA PRO A 40 -41.04 18.36 -6.91
C PRO A 40 -41.80 19.66 -6.73
N VAL A 41 -41.09 20.72 -6.37
CA VAL A 41 -41.66 22.07 -6.36
C VAL A 41 -41.95 22.40 -7.82
N PRO A 42 -43.22 22.61 -8.23
CA PRO A 42 -43.54 22.93 -9.61
C PRO A 42 -42.85 24.24 -9.95
N THR A 43 -41.81 24.15 -10.77
CA THR A 43 -41.16 25.34 -11.34
C THR A 43 -42.10 25.85 -12.43
N SER A 44 -43.09 26.63 -11.98
CA SER A 44 -44.06 27.30 -12.82
C SER A 44 -43.65 28.77 -12.98
N VAL A 45 -43.50 29.16 -14.24
CA VAL A 45 -43.49 30.53 -14.81
C VAL A 45 -42.22 31.37 -14.66
N ALA A 46 -41.76 31.81 -15.83
CA ALA A 46 -40.90 32.96 -16.04
C ALA A 46 -41.35 34.20 -15.24
N VAL A 47 -40.47 34.74 -14.38
CA VAL A 47 -40.65 36.05 -13.77
C VAL A 47 -39.35 36.84 -13.92
N HIS A 48 -39.42 37.76 -14.88
CA HIS A 48 -39.03 39.15 -14.78
C HIS A 48 -37.82 39.51 -13.90
N SER A 49 -36.81 40.04 -14.59
CA SER A 49 -35.72 40.83 -14.05
C SER A 49 -36.24 42.05 -13.29
N GLN A 50 -36.46 41.91 -11.98
CA GLN A 50 -36.41 43.03 -11.04
C GLN A 50 -35.52 42.62 -9.87
N ARG A 51 -34.28 43.11 -9.92
CA ARG A 51 -33.31 43.07 -8.84
C ARG A 51 -33.87 43.87 -7.66
N PRO A 52 -34.18 43.25 -6.51
CA PRO A 52 -34.46 43.97 -5.28
C PRO A 52 -33.20 44.75 -4.85
N PRO A 53 -33.35 45.90 -4.15
CA PRO A 53 -32.18 46.61 -3.64
C PRO A 53 -31.41 45.68 -2.70
N LEU A 54 -30.10 45.62 -2.94
CA LEU A 54 -29.12 44.86 -2.16
C LEU A 54 -29.25 45.20 -0.66
N GLN A 55 -30.03 44.41 0.06
CA GLN A 55 -29.95 44.34 1.50
C GLN A 55 -28.73 43.46 1.80
N ALA A 56 -27.67 44.10 2.27
CA ALA A 56 -26.42 43.45 2.63
C ALA A 56 -26.68 42.46 3.76
N SER A 57 -26.86 41.18 3.41
CA SER A 57 -26.78 40.10 4.39
C SER A 57 -25.42 40.17 5.10
N PRO A 58 -25.37 40.03 6.43
CA PRO A 58 -24.12 39.94 7.17
C PRO A 58 -23.21 38.88 6.53
N PRO A 59 -21.91 39.16 6.38
CA PRO A 59 -20.99 38.21 5.76
C PRO A 59 -21.05 36.89 6.53
N ALA A 60 -21.50 35.83 5.85
CA ALA A 60 -21.55 34.50 6.41
C ALA A 60 -20.19 34.15 7.03
N PRO A 61 -20.15 33.56 8.24
CA PRO A 61 -18.92 33.11 8.86
C PRO A 61 -18.18 32.21 7.87
N ARG A 62 -17.01 32.67 7.40
CA ARG A 62 -16.19 31.87 6.49
C ARG A 62 -15.93 30.53 7.17
N PRO A 63 -16.23 29.39 6.52
CA PRO A 63 -15.94 28.10 7.10
C PRO A 63 -14.45 28.05 7.48
N PRO A 64 -14.09 27.51 8.65
CA PRO A 64 -12.70 27.44 9.07
C PRO A 64 -11.91 26.70 7.99
N VAL A 65 -10.97 27.41 7.37
CA VAL A 65 -10.04 26.86 6.39
C VAL A 65 -9.33 25.70 7.05
N SER A 66 -9.68 24.48 6.63
CA SER A 66 -9.13 23.27 7.21
C SER A 66 -7.61 23.27 6.96
N PRO A 67 -6.79 23.19 8.02
CA PRO A 67 -5.35 23.25 7.86
C PRO A 67 -4.88 22.08 7.00
N LYS A 68 -4.31 22.41 5.85
CA LYS A 68 -3.76 21.46 4.87
C LYS A 68 -2.63 20.71 5.55
N LYS A 69 -2.90 19.47 5.99
CA LYS A 69 -1.98 18.63 6.76
C LYS A 69 -0.64 18.48 6.04
N THR A 70 0.40 19.09 6.60
CA THR A 70 1.82 19.05 6.22
C THR A 70 2.49 17.68 6.42
N THR A 71 1.72 16.65 6.79
CA THR A 71 2.21 15.29 7.09
C THR A 71 2.91 14.58 5.93
N SER A 72 2.70 14.99 4.67
CA SER A 72 3.41 14.34 3.54
C SER A 72 4.89 14.71 3.48
N ALA A 73 5.26 15.96 3.76
CA ALA A 73 6.65 16.40 3.64
C ALA A 73 7.54 15.69 4.68
N LEU A 74 7.06 15.59 5.93
CA LEU A 74 7.82 14.96 7.01
C LEU A 74 8.04 13.45 6.77
N VAL A 75 7.06 12.76 6.17
CA VAL A 75 7.17 11.34 5.84
C VAL A 75 8.18 11.12 4.71
N ILE A 76 8.20 11.99 3.69
CA ILE A 76 9.16 11.90 2.59
C ILE A 76 10.58 12.10 3.11
N VAL A 77 10.80 13.10 3.98
CA VAL A 77 12.12 13.34 4.60
C VAL A 77 12.57 12.14 5.43
N ALA A 78 11.69 11.52 6.22
CA ALA A 78 12.03 10.33 7.01
C ALA A 78 12.41 9.13 6.13
N ILE A 79 11.73 8.93 5.00
CA ILE A 79 12.06 7.85 4.04
C ILE A 79 13.42 8.11 3.40
N ILE A 80 13.68 9.35 2.95
CA ILE A 80 14.96 9.70 2.32
C ILE A 80 16.12 9.47 3.29
N LEU A 81 15.98 9.91 4.56
CA LEU A 81 17.00 9.69 5.58
C LEU A 81 17.23 8.20 5.87
N PHE A 82 16.17 7.39 5.87
CA PHE A 82 16.29 5.95 6.08
C PHE A 82 17.03 5.27 4.91
N VAL A 83 16.68 5.60 3.67
CA VAL A 83 17.35 5.06 2.47
C VAL A 83 18.83 5.44 2.45
N TRP A 84 19.14 6.70 2.77
CA TRP A 84 20.54 7.15 2.90
C TRP A 84 21.29 6.40 4.00
N ALA A 85 20.69 6.20 5.17
CA ALA A 85 21.30 5.45 6.26
C ALA A 85 21.60 4.00 5.86
N THR A 86 20.68 3.33 5.15
CA THR A 86 20.89 1.95 4.67
C THR A 86 21.98 1.86 3.60
N LEU A 87 22.02 2.82 2.68
CA LEU A 87 23.06 2.86 1.65
C LEU A 87 24.44 3.15 2.26
N ALA A 88 24.52 4.08 3.21
CA ALA A 88 25.76 4.41 3.91
C ALA A 88 26.29 3.22 4.74
N SER A 89 25.39 2.51 5.44
CA SER A 89 25.78 1.33 6.23
C SER A 89 26.14 0.12 5.36
N GLY A 90 25.51 -0.05 4.20
CA GLY A 90 25.94 -1.02 3.19
C GLY A 90 27.32 -0.73 2.62
N TRP A 91 27.63 0.54 2.37
CA TRP A 91 28.93 0.98 1.85
C TRP A 91 30.08 0.68 2.82
N THR A 92 29.88 0.92 4.11
CA THR A 92 30.89 0.62 5.14
C THR A 92 31.11 -0.88 5.35
N GLY A 93 30.08 -1.71 5.11
CA GLY A 93 30.24 -3.17 5.16
C GLY A 93 31.03 -3.73 3.97
N LEU A 94 30.83 -3.15 2.78
CA LEU A 94 31.53 -3.54 1.55
C LEU A 94 33.03 -3.19 1.58
N SER A 95 33.42 -2.09 2.22
CA SER A 95 34.84 -1.73 2.35
C SER A 95 35.63 -2.70 3.24
N GLU A 96 35.01 -3.22 4.31
CA GLU A 96 35.64 -4.20 5.21
C GLU A 96 35.79 -5.58 4.54
N ILE A 97 34.78 -6.01 3.77
CA ILE A 97 34.86 -7.27 3.01
C ILE A 97 35.96 -7.21 1.96
N GLY A 98 36.13 -6.07 1.29
CA GLY A 98 37.22 -5.86 0.34
C GLY A 98 38.61 -5.98 0.98
N LEU A 99 38.78 -5.49 2.22
CA LEU A 99 40.06 -5.56 2.94
C LEU A 99 40.39 -6.97 3.42
N VAL A 100 39.39 -7.76 3.81
CA VAL A 100 39.58 -9.18 4.18
C VAL A 100 39.96 -10.02 2.95
N LEU A 101 39.35 -9.76 1.79
CA LEU A 101 39.69 -10.46 0.54
C LEU A 101 41.12 -10.15 0.02
N LEU A 102 41.71 -9.02 0.43
CA LEU A 102 43.09 -8.64 0.10
C LEU A 102 44.15 -9.22 1.08
N GLY A 103 43.77 -10.16 1.95
CA GLY A 103 44.70 -10.88 2.84
C GLY A 103 44.69 -10.39 4.30
N GLY A 104 43.61 -9.73 4.73
CA GLY A 104 43.42 -9.32 6.13
C GLY A 104 43.22 -10.49 7.10
N ASN A 105 43.73 -10.35 8.32
CA ASN A 105 43.70 -11.37 9.37
C ASN A 105 42.24 -11.62 9.85
N PRO A 106 41.71 -12.86 9.83
CA PRO A 106 40.29 -13.17 10.08
C PRO A 106 39.81 -12.90 11.52
N ILE A 107 40.72 -12.60 12.45
CA ILE A 107 40.39 -12.37 13.87
C ILE A 107 39.56 -11.07 14.05
N SER A 108 39.68 -10.09 13.15
CA SER A 108 38.94 -8.81 13.23
C SER A 108 37.44 -8.92 12.91
N LEU A 109 37.01 -10.00 12.24
CA LEU A 109 35.60 -10.23 11.89
C LEU A 109 34.75 -10.56 13.13
N VAL A 110 35.33 -11.24 14.13
CA VAL A 110 34.59 -11.69 15.32
C VAL A 110 34.14 -10.52 16.19
N SER A 111 34.90 -9.41 16.23
CA SER A 111 34.54 -8.20 16.99
C SER A 111 33.52 -7.30 16.29
N ALA A 112 33.38 -7.38 14.97
CA ALA A 112 32.46 -6.53 14.21
C ALA A 112 31.01 -7.02 14.25
N VAL A 113 30.80 -8.33 14.38
CA VAL A 113 29.48 -8.98 14.45
C VAL A 113 28.56 -8.42 15.55
N PRO A 114 28.99 -8.25 16.81
CA PRO A 114 28.11 -7.74 17.88
C PRO A 114 27.71 -6.27 17.69
N MET A 115 28.57 -5.44 17.10
CA MET A 115 28.25 -4.03 16.82
C MET A 115 27.21 -3.90 15.71
N LEU A 116 27.29 -4.75 14.68
CA LEU A 116 26.27 -4.82 13.64
C LEU A 116 24.92 -5.30 14.20
N ALA A 117 24.93 -6.29 15.09
CA ALA A 117 23.73 -6.81 15.74
C ALA A 117 23.02 -5.77 16.62
N LEU A 118 23.77 -4.98 17.40
CA LEU A 118 23.23 -3.88 18.21
C LEU A 118 22.65 -2.74 17.34
N GLY A 119 23.31 -2.42 16.22
CA GLY A 119 22.80 -1.45 15.25
C GLY A 119 21.45 -1.86 14.66
N ILE A 120 21.33 -3.11 14.23
CA ILE A 120 20.09 -3.66 13.68
C ILE A 120 18.98 -3.70 14.75
N ALA A 121 19.30 -4.11 15.98
CA ALA A 121 18.33 -4.19 17.07
C ALA A 121 17.75 -2.81 17.46
N SER A 122 18.59 -1.77 17.55
CA SER A 122 18.13 -0.41 17.86
C SER A 122 17.27 0.20 16.75
N GLY A 123 17.63 -0.07 15.49
CA GLY A 123 16.83 0.34 14.32
C GLY A 123 15.45 -0.31 14.32
N LEU A 124 15.36 -1.61 14.64
CA LEU A 124 14.10 -2.34 14.72
C LEU A 124 13.20 -1.83 15.87
N ALA A 125 13.78 -1.45 17.01
CA ALA A 125 13.02 -0.91 18.15
C ALA A 125 12.41 0.48 17.86
N ALA A 126 13.18 1.38 17.24
CA ALA A 126 12.70 2.71 16.86
C ALA A 126 11.60 2.64 15.77
N VAL A 127 11.77 1.74 14.81
CA VAL A 127 10.76 1.46 13.76
C VAL A 127 9.50 0.83 14.38
N GLY A 128 9.63 -0.04 15.39
CA GLY A 128 8.52 -0.65 16.13
C GLY A 128 7.58 0.33 16.82
N MET A 129 8.08 1.47 17.33
CA MET A 129 7.25 2.49 17.98
C MET A 129 6.43 3.33 16.99
N ILE A 130 6.99 3.64 15.83
CA ILE A 130 6.30 4.36 14.74
C ILE A 130 5.22 3.46 14.09
N LEU A 131 5.34 2.14 14.30
CA LEU A 131 4.55 1.16 13.59
C LEU A 131 3.14 0.88 14.10
N ARG A 132 2.76 1.27 15.33
CA ARG A 132 1.46 0.88 15.95
C ARG A 132 0.20 1.12 15.11
N LYS A 133 0.26 2.05 14.15
CA LYS A 133 -0.84 2.33 13.22
C LYS A 133 -0.56 1.97 11.75
N ARG A 134 0.67 1.53 11.43
CA ARG A 134 1.17 1.19 10.09
C ARG A 134 1.82 -0.20 10.00
N TRP A 135 1.71 -1.06 11.03
CA TRP A 135 2.34 -2.40 11.12
C TRP A 135 2.16 -3.23 9.87
N ALA A 136 0.95 -3.23 9.27
CA ALA A 136 0.70 -3.98 8.05
C ALA A 136 1.55 -3.51 6.86
N SER A 137 1.83 -2.21 6.73
CA SER A 137 2.56 -1.64 5.60
C SER A 137 4.08 -1.74 5.72
N VAL A 138 4.62 -1.84 6.94
CA VAL A 138 6.08 -2.02 7.10
C VAL A 138 6.43 -3.48 7.30
N LEU A 139 5.56 -4.30 7.88
CA LEU A 139 5.74 -5.75 7.84
C LEU A 139 5.84 -6.25 6.39
N THR A 140 5.04 -5.68 5.47
CA THR A 140 5.14 -6.02 4.05
C THR A 140 6.43 -5.55 3.41
N MET A 141 6.90 -4.34 3.74
CA MET A 141 8.19 -3.83 3.24
C MET A 141 9.35 -4.69 3.77
N VAL A 142 9.32 -5.10 5.04
CA VAL A 142 10.35 -5.96 5.65
C VAL A 142 10.32 -7.36 5.04
N LEU A 143 9.14 -7.97 4.89
CA LEU A 143 9.01 -9.29 4.24
C LEU A 143 9.47 -9.26 2.78
N LEU A 144 9.14 -8.18 2.06
CA LEU A 144 9.61 -7.96 0.70
C LEU A 144 11.13 -7.84 0.64
N HIS A 145 11.73 -7.12 1.59
CA HIS A 145 13.18 -6.96 1.65
C HIS A 145 13.89 -8.28 1.97
N LEU A 146 13.41 -9.02 2.98
CA LEU A 146 13.91 -10.34 3.34
C LEU A 146 13.83 -11.32 2.15
N TRP A 147 12.72 -11.27 1.40
CA TRP A 147 12.58 -12.04 0.15
C TRP A 147 13.66 -11.68 -0.87
N THR A 148 13.86 -10.38 -1.15
CA THR A 148 14.87 -9.94 -2.11
C THR A 148 16.29 -10.35 -1.72
N VAL A 149 16.62 -10.28 -0.42
CA VAL A 149 17.92 -10.73 0.10
C VAL A 149 18.08 -12.23 -0.06
N MET A 150 17.06 -13.03 0.27
CA MET A 150 17.08 -14.49 0.07
C MET A 150 17.28 -14.87 -1.40
N CYS A 151 16.56 -14.23 -2.33
CA CYS A 151 16.77 -14.46 -3.77
C CYS A 151 18.19 -14.10 -4.21
N GLY A 152 18.74 -12.98 -3.73
CA GLY A 152 20.12 -12.58 -4.02
C GLY A 152 21.15 -13.59 -3.53
N ILE A 153 21.00 -14.09 -2.30
CA ILE A 153 21.88 -15.14 -1.74
C ILE A 153 21.79 -16.42 -2.57
N MET A 154 20.59 -16.83 -3.00
CA MET A 154 20.42 -18.01 -3.86
C MET A 154 21.12 -17.84 -5.20
N ILE A 155 20.99 -16.68 -5.85
CA ILE A 155 21.67 -16.39 -7.13
C ILE A 155 23.19 -16.44 -6.97
N LEU A 156 23.73 -15.88 -5.89
CA LEU A 156 25.16 -15.90 -5.60
C LEU A 156 25.68 -17.32 -5.33
N ALA A 157 24.98 -18.09 -4.49
CA ALA A 157 25.32 -19.49 -4.22
C ALA A 157 25.29 -20.32 -5.51
N MET A 158 24.33 -20.03 -6.39
CA MET A 158 24.16 -20.68 -7.68
C MET A 158 25.29 -20.33 -8.65
N HIS A 159 25.71 -19.07 -8.70
CA HIS A 159 26.87 -18.65 -9.49
C HIS A 159 28.16 -19.31 -8.99
N ALA A 160 28.35 -19.37 -7.67
CA ALA A 160 29.48 -20.07 -7.05
C ALA A 160 29.48 -21.56 -7.42
N PHE A 161 28.33 -22.22 -7.35
CA PHE A 161 28.21 -23.63 -7.74
C PHE A 161 28.53 -23.87 -9.23
N MET A 162 28.03 -23.01 -10.12
CA MET A 162 28.34 -23.09 -11.55
C MET A 162 29.83 -22.88 -11.82
N SER A 163 30.45 -21.92 -11.14
CA SER A 163 31.90 -21.66 -11.26
C SER A 163 32.74 -22.85 -10.76
N ALA A 164 32.33 -23.50 -9.66
CA ALA A 164 32.98 -24.69 -9.14
C ALA A 164 32.83 -25.90 -10.07
N ARG A 165 31.65 -26.05 -10.70
CA ARG A 165 31.41 -27.12 -11.68
C ARG A 165 32.24 -26.93 -12.95
N ALA A 166 32.44 -25.69 -13.39
CA ALA A 166 33.28 -25.38 -14.53
C ALA A 166 34.76 -25.74 -14.29
N SER A 167 35.27 -25.60 -13.06
CA SER A 167 36.66 -25.97 -12.75
C SER A 167 36.90 -27.48 -12.69
N MET A 168 35.86 -28.29 -12.45
CA MET A 168 36.00 -29.74 -12.28
C MET A 168 36.12 -30.55 -13.58
N GLY A 169 36.06 -29.92 -14.76
CA GLY A 169 36.47 -30.52 -16.06
C GLY A 169 35.76 -31.81 -16.51
N LYS A 170 34.81 -32.36 -15.74
CA LYS A 170 34.10 -33.60 -16.04
C LYS A 170 32.74 -33.29 -16.66
N THR A 171 32.72 -33.27 -17.99
CA THR A 171 31.53 -33.08 -18.84
C THR A 171 30.67 -34.34 -18.94
N THR A 172 30.33 -34.98 -17.81
CA THR A 172 29.25 -35.98 -17.83
C THR A 172 27.93 -35.23 -17.82
N TYR A 173 27.40 -34.95 -19.02
CA TYR A 173 26.09 -34.36 -19.24
C TYR A 173 25.02 -35.26 -18.63
N ASN A 174 24.34 -34.77 -17.59
CA ASN A 174 23.20 -35.45 -16.99
C ASN A 174 21.95 -34.59 -17.23
N PRO A 175 21.08 -34.97 -18.19
CA PRO A 175 19.96 -34.15 -18.62
C PRO A 175 18.92 -33.91 -17.50
N GLY A 176 18.93 -34.72 -16.44
CA GLY A 176 18.01 -34.55 -15.31
C GLY A 176 18.32 -33.35 -14.42
N THR A 177 19.59 -32.94 -14.30
CA THR A 177 19.98 -31.83 -13.41
C THR A 177 19.76 -30.45 -14.04
N ASP A 178 19.70 -30.37 -15.36
CA ASP A 178 19.60 -29.09 -16.07
C ASP A 178 18.17 -28.52 -16.09
N LEU A 179 17.14 -29.35 -15.88
CA LEU A 179 15.73 -28.91 -15.77
C LEU A 179 15.34 -28.43 -14.36
N LEU A 180 16.00 -28.93 -13.31
CA LEU A 180 15.66 -28.59 -11.93
C LEU A 180 15.94 -27.10 -11.63
N PHE A 181 16.94 -26.54 -12.31
CA PHE A 181 17.42 -25.18 -12.14
C PHE A 181 16.44 -24.09 -12.59
N PRO A 182 15.96 -24.08 -13.85
CA PRO A 182 14.93 -23.13 -14.27
C PRO A 182 13.62 -23.34 -13.50
N ALA A 183 13.31 -24.57 -13.08
CA ALA A 183 12.16 -24.86 -12.24
C ALA A 183 12.25 -24.16 -10.87
N CYS A 184 13.39 -24.19 -10.18
CA CYS A 184 13.59 -23.47 -8.92
C CYS A 184 13.42 -21.95 -9.08
N ILE A 185 13.99 -21.36 -10.14
CA ILE A 185 13.84 -19.92 -10.43
C ILE A 185 12.36 -19.58 -10.65
N MET A 186 11.66 -20.36 -11.46
CA MET A 186 10.24 -20.16 -11.75
C MET A 186 9.37 -20.30 -10.50
N ILE A 187 9.68 -21.24 -9.60
CA ILE A 187 8.98 -21.39 -8.31
C ILE A 187 9.21 -20.16 -7.43
N CYS A 188 10.42 -19.61 -7.37
CA CYS A 188 10.70 -18.37 -6.66
C CYS A 188 9.90 -17.19 -7.25
N PHE A 189 9.87 -17.03 -8.58
CA PHE A 189 9.07 -15.98 -9.20
C PHE A 189 7.56 -16.17 -8.97
N ALA A 190 7.05 -17.39 -9.10
CA ALA A 190 5.64 -17.70 -8.88
C ALA A 190 5.21 -17.40 -7.43
N GLY A 191 6.03 -17.78 -6.45
CA GLY A 191 5.78 -17.47 -5.04
C GLY A 191 5.73 -15.96 -4.76
N PHE A 192 6.59 -15.19 -5.43
CA PHE A 192 6.61 -13.73 -5.32
C PHE A 192 5.34 -13.09 -5.88
N PHE A 193 4.92 -13.48 -7.09
CA PHE A 193 3.70 -12.96 -7.69
C PHE A 193 2.45 -13.33 -6.89
N LEU A 194 2.40 -14.55 -6.34
CA LEU A 194 1.32 -14.97 -5.46
C LEU A 194 1.27 -14.12 -4.19
N PHE A 195 2.43 -13.83 -3.59
CA PHE A 195 2.52 -12.93 -2.43
C PHE A 195 2.03 -11.52 -2.75
N LEU A 196 2.45 -10.94 -3.88
CA LEU A 196 1.96 -9.63 -4.33
C LEU A 196 0.44 -9.63 -4.56
N ALA A 197 -0.11 -10.69 -5.16
CA ALA A 197 -1.56 -10.82 -5.38
C ALA A 197 -2.35 -10.88 -4.06
N ILE A 198 -1.87 -11.65 -3.07
CA ILE A 198 -2.47 -11.72 -1.73
C ILE A 198 -2.42 -10.35 -1.04
N MET A 199 -1.34 -9.60 -1.26
CA MET A 199 -1.19 -8.26 -0.70
C MET A 199 -2.13 -7.23 -1.32
N PHE A 200 -2.27 -7.23 -2.65
CA PHE A 200 -3.19 -6.33 -3.35
C PHE A 200 -4.65 -6.60 -2.98
N THR A 201 -5.03 -7.88 -2.87
CA THR A 201 -6.40 -8.26 -2.48
C THR A 201 -6.74 -7.84 -1.05
N ARG A 202 -5.78 -7.90 -0.11
CA ARG A 202 -5.98 -7.38 1.25
C ARG A 202 -6.11 -5.86 1.31
N SER A 203 -5.35 -5.12 0.50
CA SER A 203 -5.39 -3.66 0.45
C SER A 203 -6.76 -3.13 0.02
N GLU A 204 -7.36 -3.72 -1.01
CA GLU A 204 -8.68 -3.32 -1.51
C GLU A 204 -9.79 -3.55 -0.47
N LYS A 205 -9.69 -4.62 0.33
CA LYS A 205 -10.67 -4.89 1.40
C LYS A 205 -10.65 -3.81 2.48
N ILE A 206 -9.47 -3.29 2.82
CA ILE A 206 -9.31 -2.21 3.81
C ILE A 206 -9.91 -0.90 3.30
N LYS A 207 -9.74 -0.58 2.02
CA LYS A 207 -10.33 0.64 1.43
C LYS A 207 -11.86 0.65 1.50
N ARG A 208 -12.52 -0.50 1.25
CA ARG A 208 -13.98 -0.61 1.32
C ARG A 208 -14.53 -0.38 2.73
N HIS A 209 -13.85 -0.91 3.76
CA HIS A 209 -14.27 -0.68 5.14
C HIS A 209 -14.14 0.80 5.57
N PHE A 210 -13.14 1.52 5.06
CA PHE A 210 -12.99 2.95 5.33
C PHE A 210 -13.98 3.84 4.58
N ALA A 211 -14.46 3.41 3.39
CA ALA A 211 -15.47 4.14 2.64
C ALA A 211 -16.84 4.17 3.36
N ILE A 212 -17.18 3.12 4.11
CA ILE A 212 -18.45 3.00 4.85
C ILE A 212 -18.45 3.85 6.14
N LEU A 213 -17.28 4.23 6.66
CA LEU A 213 -17.13 4.93 7.94
C LEU A 213 -17.01 6.46 7.81
N LYS A 214 -17.14 7.02 6.60
CA LYS A 214 -17.21 8.47 6.41
C LYS A 214 -18.68 8.90 6.24
N PRO A 215 -19.31 9.47 7.29
CA PRO A 215 -20.57 10.20 7.13
C PRO A 215 -20.35 11.53 6.40
#